data_AF-A0A8T4N454-F1
#
_entry.id   AF-A0A8T4N454-F1
#
_cell.length_a   1.000
_cell.length_b   1.000
_cell.length_c   1.000
_cell.angle_alpha   90.00
_cell.angle_beta   90.00
_cell.angle_gamma   90.00
#
_symmetry.space_group_name_H-M   'P 1'
#
loop_
_entity.id
_entity.type
_entity.pdbx_description
1 polymer ?
#
loop_
_entity_poly.entity_id
_entity_poly.type
_entity_poly.pdbx_seq_one_letter_code
_entity_poly.pdbx_strand_id
1 'polypeptide(L)'
;MARTGKNLSDTAVRNIDLQYHEVNRQTGLFYMLQSRGLVDRMLTDEQIEHAVEHPPEDTRAYLRGELIRRNRVSNSDWDRLSLDGHMADVLLPEPFMGTKTEVGYLFDGKKFTNDQLVAELKEKGYVEERRYFKFSSKGWGGKKHGKK
;
A
#
# COMPACT_ATOMS: atom_id res chain seq x y z
N MET A 1 -16.75 -12.23 34.13
CA MET A 1 -17.20 -13.55 34.67
C MET A 1 -17.23 -13.52 36.18
N ALA A 2 -16.08 -13.50 36.88
CA ALA A 2 -16.04 -13.48 38.36
C ALA A 2 -16.92 -12.37 39.01
N ARG A 3 -16.94 -11.16 38.42
CA ARG A 3 -17.73 -10.03 38.93
C ARG A 3 -19.23 -10.07 38.57
N THR A 4 -19.61 -10.73 37.47
CA THR A 4 -20.95 -10.58 36.86
C THR A 4 -21.72 -11.89 36.73
N GLY A 5 -21.12 -13.04 37.06
CA GLY A 5 -21.71 -14.37 36.83
C GLY A 5 -21.89 -14.78 35.37
N LYS A 6 -21.61 -13.88 34.41
CA LYS A 6 -21.72 -14.11 32.97
C LYS A 6 -20.75 -15.19 32.49
N ASN A 7 -21.18 -15.98 31.51
CA ASN A 7 -20.37 -17.01 30.85
C ASN A 7 -19.86 -16.51 29.47
N LEU A 8 -19.07 -17.32 28.77
CA LEU A 8 -18.45 -16.94 27.49
C LEU A 8 -19.46 -16.67 26.35
N SER A 9 -20.65 -17.28 26.42
CA SER A 9 -21.67 -17.14 25.37
C SER A 9 -22.51 -15.87 25.51
N ASP A 10 -22.42 -15.17 26.65
CA ASP A 10 -23.17 -13.94 26.89
C ASP A 10 -22.79 -12.85 25.87
N THR A 11 -23.79 -12.20 25.28
CA THR A 11 -23.61 -11.10 24.33
C THR A 11 -22.73 -9.98 24.89
N ALA A 12 -22.83 -9.69 26.19
CA ALA A 12 -21.99 -8.69 26.82
C ALA A 12 -20.50 -9.05 26.85
N VAL A 13 -20.15 -10.35 26.95
CA VAL A 13 -18.75 -10.81 26.87
C VAL A 13 -18.26 -10.72 25.43
N ARG A 14 -19.10 -11.07 24.44
CA ARG A 14 -18.78 -10.89 23.01
C ARG A 14 -18.57 -9.41 22.64
N ASN A 15 -19.34 -8.50 23.24
CA ASN A 15 -19.15 -7.06 23.02
C ASN A 15 -17.80 -6.55 23.55
N ILE A 16 -17.29 -7.12 24.65
CA ILE A 16 -15.96 -6.77 25.17
C ILE A 16 -14.87 -7.17 24.16
N ASP A 17 -15.00 -8.33 23.54
CA ASP A 17 -14.08 -8.79 22.50
C ASP A 17 -14.06 -7.84 21.29
N LEU A 18 -15.23 -7.39 20.84
CA LEU A 18 -15.33 -6.36 19.79
C LEU A 18 -14.72 -5.02 20.22
N GLN A 19 -15.03 -4.54 21.42
CA GLN A 19 -14.50 -3.27 21.95
C GLN A 19 -12.99 -3.31 22.16
N TYR A 20 -12.41 -4.48 22.43
CA TYR A 20 -10.97 -4.65 22.53
C TYR A 20 -10.27 -4.39 21.20
N HIS A 21 -10.89 -4.78 20.08
CA HIS A 21 -10.33 -4.61 18.72
C HIS A 21 -10.73 -3.29 18.05
N GLU A 22 -11.41 -2.38 18.76
CA GLU A 22 -11.73 -1.06 18.22
C GLU A 22 -10.46 -0.21 18.03
N VAL A 23 -10.26 0.29 16.81
CA VAL A 23 -9.04 1.04 16.42
C VAL A 23 -9.02 2.49 16.90
N ASN A 24 -10.15 3.01 17.38
CA ASN A 24 -10.22 4.37 17.91
C ASN A 24 -9.43 4.47 19.23
N ARG A 25 -8.38 5.28 19.24
CA ARG A 25 -7.47 5.44 20.40
C ARG A 25 -8.15 5.99 21.66
N GLN A 26 -9.28 6.69 21.53
CA GLN A 26 -9.98 7.30 22.66
C GLN A 26 -11.02 6.37 23.32
N THR A 27 -11.61 5.46 22.54
CA THR A 27 -12.72 4.61 23.01
C THR A 27 -12.36 3.13 23.11
N GLY A 28 -11.36 2.68 22.34
CA GLY A 28 -10.96 1.29 22.27
C GLY A 28 -10.45 0.76 23.60
N LEU A 29 -10.95 -0.41 24.01
CA LEU A 29 -10.61 -0.99 25.31
C LEU A 29 -9.12 -1.35 25.40
N PHE A 30 -8.49 -1.78 24.29
CA PHE A 30 -7.04 -1.99 24.22
C PHE A 30 -6.26 -0.72 24.61
N TYR A 31 -6.60 0.43 24.02
CA TYR A 31 -5.89 1.69 24.28
C TYR A 31 -6.12 2.21 25.71
N MET A 32 -7.29 1.95 26.30
CA MET A 32 -7.52 2.21 27.72
C MET A 32 -6.64 1.36 28.64
N LEU A 33 -6.40 0.10 28.29
CA LEU A 33 -5.50 -0.78 29.05
C LEU A 33 -4.03 -0.34 28.86
N GLN A 34 -3.64 -0.01 27.63
CA GLN A 34 -2.31 0.49 27.31
C GLN A 34 -1.97 1.76 28.09
N SER A 35 -2.88 2.75 28.14
CA SER A 35 -2.65 4.00 28.89
C SER A 35 -2.52 3.81 30.40
N ARG A 36 -2.98 2.66 30.93
CA ARG A 36 -2.84 2.26 32.34
C ARG A 36 -1.61 1.38 32.60
N GLY A 37 -0.77 1.14 31.59
CA GLY A 37 0.41 0.27 31.73
C GLY A 37 0.08 -1.22 31.88
N LEU A 38 -1.10 -1.66 31.43
CA LEU A 38 -1.53 -3.05 31.48
C LEU A 38 -1.24 -3.83 30.19
N VAL A 39 -0.51 -3.21 29.26
CA VAL A 39 -0.12 -3.79 27.97
C VAL A 39 1.34 -3.41 27.70
N ASP A 40 2.17 -4.41 27.41
CA ASP A 40 3.56 -4.20 27.02
C ASP A 40 3.66 -3.65 25.59
N ARG A 41 4.56 -2.69 25.38
CA ARG A 41 4.79 -2.05 24.08
C ARG A 41 6.14 -2.43 23.51
N MET A 42 6.18 -2.73 22.22
CA MET A 42 7.43 -2.92 21.46
C MET A 42 7.90 -1.66 20.74
N LEU A 43 6.98 -0.76 20.41
CA LEU A 43 7.24 0.48 19.66
C LEU A 43 6.69 1.69 20.41
N THR A 44 7.40 2.82 20.28
CA THR A 44 6.93 4.12 20.77
C THR A 44 5.90 4.72 19.83
N ASP A 45 5.18 5.75 20.28
CA ASP A 45 4.21 6.45 19.42
C ASP A 45 4.91 7.19 18.28
N GLU A 46 6.13 7.69 18.50
CA GLU A 46 6.95 8.36 17.48
C GLU A 46 7.38 7.40 16.36
N GLN A 47 7.76 6.16 16.71
CA GLN A 47 8.11 5.15 15.71
C GLN A 47 6.90 4.75 14.85
N ILE A 48 5.73 4.64 15.46
CA ILE A 48 4.48 4.33 14.75
C ILE A 48 4.11 5.49 13.83
N GLU A 49 4.15 6.73 14.33
CA GLU A 49 3.83 7.93 13.55
C GLU A 49 4.78 8.11 12.36
N HIS A 50 6.08 7.86 12.57
CA HIS A 50 7.06 7.87 11.49
C HIS A 50 6.69 6.88 10.36
N ALA A 51 6.29 5.67 10.71
CA ALA A 51 5.94 4.61 9.76
C ALA A 51 4.64 4.88 8.97
N VAL A 52 3.79 5.83 9.40
CA VAL A 52 2.62 6.26 8.62
C VAL A 52 3.05 6.90 7.30
N GLU A 53 4.12 7.71 7.34
CA GLU A 53 4.58 8.51 6.19
C GLU A 53 5.82 7.92 5.50
N HIS A 54 6.57 7.05 6.19
CA HIS A 54 7.84 6.54 5.72
C HIS A 54 7.75 5.03 5.47
N PRO A 55 7.88 4.57 4.21
CA PRO A 55 7.92 3.15 3.91
C PRO A 55 9.20 2.51 4.45
N PRO A 56 9.22 1.18 4.68
CA PRO A 56 10.45 0.47 5.02
C PRO A 56 11.49 0.59 3.90
N GLU A 57 12.72 0.92 4.27
CA GLU A 57 13.80 1.33 3.35
C GLU A 57 14.49 0.16 2.64
N ASP A 58 14.32 -1.06 3.13
CA ASP A 58 15.00 -2.29 2.72
C ASP A 58 14.14 -3.20 1.83
N THR A 59 13.00 -2.68 1.34
CA THR A 59 12.09 -3.42 0.45
C THR A 59 11.60 -2.53 -0.69
N ARG A 60 10.90 -3.15 -1.65
CA ARG A 60 10.21 -2.47 -2.76
C ARG A 60 9.21 -1.41 -2.33
N ALA A 61 8.76 -1.43 -1.07
CA ALA A 61 7.88 -0.41 -0.53
C ALA A 61 8.55 0.98 -0.55
N TYR A 62 9.90 1.04 -0.47
CA TYR A 62 10.65 2.29 -0.56
C TYR A 62 10.39 2.99 -1.90
N LEU A 63 10.76 2.36 -3.03
CA LEU A 63 10.56 2.94 -4.36
C LEU A 63 9.07 3.26 -4.62
N ARG A 64 8.16 2.36 -4.29
CA ARG A 64 6.71 2.63 -4.42
C ARG A 64 6.29 3.88 -3.64
N GLY A 65 6.67 3.97 -2.36
CA GLY A 65 6.30 5.09 -1.51
C GLY A 65 6.88 6.42 -2.01
N GLU A 66 8.14 6.42 -2.46
CA GLU A 66 8.79 7.62 -3.02
C GLU A 66 8.11 8.12 -4.30
N LEU A 67 7.66 7.20 -5.17
CA LEU A 67 6.95 7.52 -6.41
C LEU A 67 5.52 8.04 -6.14
N ILE A 68 4.78 7.41 -5.22
CA ILE A 68 3.46 7.87 -4.78
C ILE A 68 3.56 9.26 -4.16
N ARG A 69 4.47 9.47 -3.20
CA ARG A 69 4.63 10.75 -2.50
C ARG A 69 4.91 11.93 -3.44
N ARG A 70 5.60 11.68 -4.56
CA ARG A 70 5.93 12.70 -5.56
C ARG A 70 4.87 12.85 -6.66
N ASN A 71 3.72 12.19 -6.53
CA ASN A 71 2.64 12.19 -7.53
C ASN A 71 3.19 11.87 -8.93
N ARG A 72 3.95 10.76 -9.02
CA ARG A 72 4.54 10.28 -10.27
C ARG A 72 3.81 9.05 -10.82
N VAL A 73 2.71 8.62 -10.20
CA VAL A 73 2.00 7.40 -10.53
C VAL A 73 0.52 7.64 -10.75
N SER A 74 0.01 7.08 -11.85
CA SER A 74 -1.43 7.05 -12.17
C SER A 74 -2.13 5.86 -11.54
N ASN A 75 -1.38 4.79 -11.26
CA ASN A 75 -1.86 3.58 -10.62
C ASN A 75 -0.71 2.88 -9.86
N SER A 76 -1.04 2.20 -8.77
CA SER A 76 -0.07 1.44 -7.96
C SER A 76 -0.66 0.10 -7.52
N ASP A 77 0.16 -0.94 -7.65
CA ASP A 77 -0.03 -2.27 -7.07
C ASP A 77 1.21 -2.64 -6.22
N TRP A 78 1.32 -3.90 -5.79
CA TRP A 78 2.47 -4.43 -5.05
C TRP A 78 3.71 -4.63 -5.91
N ASP A 79 3.52 -5.05 -7.16
CA ASP A 79 4.58 -5.44 -8.09
C ASP A 79 4.60 -4.60 -9.38
N ARG A 80 3.64 -3.68 -9.56
CA ARG A 80 3.54 -2.82 -10.75
C ARG A 80 3.07 -1.42 -10.39
N LEU A 81 3.75 -0.40 -10.90
CA LEU A 81 3.32 0.99 -10.83
C LEU A 81 3.27 1.61 -12.22
N SER A 82 2.19 2.31 -12.53
CA SER A 82 2.05 3.03 -13.79
C SER A 82 2.44 4.48 -13.62
N LEU A 83 3.41 4.97 -14.41
CA LEU A 83 3.91 6.33 -14.28
C LEU A 83 2.97 7.37 -14.93
N ASP A 84 2.81 8.51 -14.29
CA ASP A 84 1.98 9.61 -14.80
C ASP A 84 2.55 10.21 -16.08
N GLY A 85 1.72 10.31 -17.12
CA GLY A 85 2.11 10.89 -18.40
C GLY A 85 3.00 10.01 -19.28
N HIS A 86 3.28 8.76 -18.87
CA HIS A 86 4.11 7.82 -19.63
C HIS A 86 3.38 6.50 -19.89
N MET A 87 3.68 5.86 -21.03
CA MET A 87 3.23 4.50 -21.35
C MET A 87 4.23 3.45 -20.81
N ALA A 88 4.67 3.63 -19.57
CA ALA A 88 5.69 2.81 -18.93
C ALA A 88 5.23 2.38 -17.55
N ASP A 89 5.47 1.10 -17.23
CA ASP A 89 5.22 0.56 -15.91
C ASP A 89 6.56 0.24 -15.22
N VAL A 90 6.68 0.60 -13.95
CA VAL A 90 7.75 0.17 -13.05
C VAL A 90 7.33 -1.19 -12.47
N LEU A 91 8.16 -2.21 -12.65
CA LEU A 91 7.98 -3.56 -12.16
C LEU A 91 8.83 -3.82 -10.92
N LEU A 92 8.21 -4.39 -9.90
CA LEU A 92 8.80 -4.74 -8.62
C LEU A 92 8.43 -6.18 -8.21
N PRO A 93 8.73 -7.21 -9.04
CA PRO A 93 8.33 -8.60 -8.77
C PRO A 93 8.95 -9.13 -7.48
N GLU A 94 10.19 -8.74 -7.16
CA GLU A 94 10.91 -9.22 -5.99
C GLU A 94 10.70 -8.29 -4.77
N PRO A 95 10.43 -8.81 -3.57
CA PRO A 95 10.20 -7.97 -2.38
C PRO A 95 11.40 -7.09 -1.98
N PHE A 96 12.62 -7.54 -2.27
CA PHE A 96 13.88 -6.90 -1.84
C PHE A 96 14.58 -6.08 -2.93
N MET A 97 13.88 -5.73 -4.00
CA MET A 97 14.36 -4.75 -5.00
C MET A 97 13.75 -3.38 -4.75
N GLY A 98 14.25 -2.33 -5.40
CA GLY A 98 13.75 -0.97 -5.24
C GLY A 98 13.97 -0.43 -3.83
N THR A 99 15.00 -0.92 -3.13
CA THR A 99 15.37 -0.48 -1.78
C THR A 99 16.03 0.90 -1.82
N LYS A 100 16.11 1.58 -0.67
CA LYS A 100 16.82 2.86 -0.56
C LYS A 100 18.29 2.75 -0.95
N THR A 101 18.95 1.64 -0.64
CA THR A 101 20.33 1.40 -1.06
C THR A 101 20.46 1.37 -2.59
N GLU A 102 19.47 0.84 -3.30
CA GLU A 102 19.51 0.70 -4.76
C GLU A 102 19.07 1.96 -5.50
N VAL A 103 18.06 2.67 -4.99
CA VAL A 103 17.39 3.77 -5.73
C VAL A 103 17.20 5.06 -4.93
N GLY A 104 17.65 5.13 -3.68
CA GLY A 104 17.51 6.31 -2.81
C GLY A 104 18.16 7.57 -3.40
N TYR A 105 19.25 7.41 -4.14
CA TYR A 105 19.94 8.51 -4.82
C TYR A 105 19.07 9.24 -5.87
N LEU A 106 17.98 8.62 -6.35
CA LEU A 106 17.01 9.25 -7.25
C LEU A 106 16.16 10.30 -6.52
N PHE A 107 16.13 10.25 -5.19
CA PHE A 107 15.24 11.00 -4.32
C PHE A 107 15.98 11.95 -3.37
N ASP A 108 17.29 11.75 -3.19
CA ASP A 108 18.17 12.53 -2.32
C ASP A 108 18.60 13.86 -2.96
N GLY A 109 17.76 14.90 -2.82
CA GLY A 109 18.12 16.28 -3.16
C GLY A 109 18.24 16.62 -4.66
N LYS A 110 18.24 15.61 -5.54
CA LYS A 110 18.20 15.79 -7.00
C LYS A 110 16.76 15.93 -7.48
N LYS A 111 16.50 16.95 -8.30
CA LYS A 111 15.23 17.09 -9.01
C LYS A 111 15.34 16.44 -10.38
N PHE A 112 14.88 15.19 -10.48
CA PHE A 112 14.68 14.53 -11.77
C PHE A 112 13.37 15.00 -12.40
N THR A 113 13.38 15.25 -13.71
CA THR A 113 12.14 15.26 -14.50
C THR A 113 11.58 13.83 -14.59
N ASN A 114 10.30 13.67 -14.94
CA ASN A 114 9.73 12.33 -15.10
C ASN A 114 10.48 11.52 -16.16
N ASP A 115 10.88 12.15 -17.27
CA ASP A 115 11.65 11.49 -18.32
C ASP A 115 13.01 10.98 -17.82
N GLN A 116 13.73 11.80 -17.04
CA GLN A 116 15.02 11.39 -16.48
C GLN A 116 14.85 10.25 -15.48
N LEU A 117 13.81 10.31 -14.65
CA LEU A 117 13.49 9.23 -13.70
C LEU A 117 13.16 7.92 -14.43
N VAL A 118 12.32 7.99 -15.48
CA VAL A 118 11.97 6.82 -16.30
C VAL A 118 13.21 6.24 -16.96
N ALA A 119 14.09 7.08 -17.49
CA ALA A 119 15.33 6.64 -18.14
C ALA A 119 16.24 5.88 -17.15
N GLU A 120 16.46 6.44 -15.95
CA GLU A 120 17.24 5.81 -14.89
C GLU A 120 16.63 4.47 -14.43
N LEU A 121 15.32 4.46 -14.19
CA LEU A 121 14.62 3.23 -13.79
C LEU A 121 14.67 2.17 -14.89
N LYS A 122 14.62 2.58 -16.17
CA LYS A 122 14.76 1.68 -17.32
C LYS A 122 16.17 1.11 -17.42
N GLU A 123 17.20 1.92 -17.23
CA GLU A 123 18.60 1.45 -17.22
C GLU A 123 18.85 0.42 -16.11
N LYS A 124 18.22 0.62 -14.95
CA LYS A 124 18.28 -0.31 -13.81
C LYS A 124 17.40 -1.56 -13.97
N GLY A 125 16.66 -1.69 -15.07
CA GLY A 125 15.82 -2.86 -15.36
C GLY A 125 14.48 -2.87 -14.62
N TYR A 126 14.04 -1.74 -14.07
CA TYR A 126 12.75 -1.63 -13.40
C TYR A 126 11.59 -1.36 -14.35
N VAL A 127 11.82 -0.98 -15.62
CA VAL A 127 10.74 -0.50 -16.50
C VAL A 127 10.46 -1.48 -17.65
N GLU A 128 9.17 -1.79 -17.84
CA GLU A 128 8.67 -2.43 -19.06
C GLU A 128 7.76 -1.45 -19.82
N GLU A 129 7.96 -1.35 -21.15
CA GLU A 129 7.07 -0.57 -22.01
C GLU A 129 5.72 -1.28 -22.16
N ARG A 130 4.64 -0.54 -21.94
CA ARG A 130 3.29 -1.12 -22.00
C ARG A 130 2.94 -1.47 -23.44
N ARG A 131 3.01 -2.76 -23.79
CA ARG A 131 2.45 -3.27 -25.05
C ARG A 131 0.94 -3.45 -24.90
N TYR A 132 0.16 -2.55 -25.46
CA TYR A 132 -1.26 -2.83 -25.65
C TYR A 132 -1.41 -4.01 -26.62
N PHE A 133 -2.01 -5.11 -26.16
CA PHE A 133 -2.75 -5.97 -27.09
C PHE A 133 -3.83 -5.07 -27.72
N LYS A 134 -3.71 -4.78 -29.01
CA LYS A 134 -4.83 -4.21 -29.76
C LYS A 134 -5.99 -5.18 -29.61
N PHE A 135 -6.97 -4.87 -28.75
CA PHE A 135 -8.27 -5.49 -28.85
C PHE A 135 -8.83 -5.11 -30.22
N SER A 136 -8.69 -6.04 -31.17
CA SER A 136 -9.31 -5.93 -32.48
C SER A 136 -10.81 -5.84 -32.27
N SER A 137 -11.42 -4.73 -32.64
CA SER A 137 -12.87 -4.54 -32.63
C SER A 137 -13.63 -5.42 -33.65
N LYS A 138 -12.97 -6.39 -34.29
CA LYS A 138 -13.63 -7.37 -35.16
C LYS A 138 -14.14 -8.55 -34.34
N GLY A 139 -15.43 -8.56 -34.03
CA GLY A 139 -16.09 -9.83 -33.74
C GLY A 139 -17.36 -9.86 -32.90
N TRP A 140 -18.13 -8.78 -32.75
CA TRP A 140 -19.51 -8.89 -32.23
C TRP A 140 -20.52 -8.45 -33.30
N GLY A 141 -20.70 -9.32 -34.29
CA GLY A 141 -21.81 -9.25 -35.23
C GLY A 141 -23.12 -9.61 -34.52
N GLY A 142 -23.85 -8.61 -34.05
CA GLY A 142 -25.18 -8.80 -33.47
C GLY A 142 -26.15 -9.40 -34.49
N LYS A 143 -26.64 -10.62 -34.22
CA LYS A 143 -27.76 -11.20 -34.95
C LYS A 143 -29.02 -10.36 -34.68
N LYS A 144 -29.52 -9.67 -35.70
CA LYS A 144 -30.84 -9.04 -35.66
C LYS A 144 -31.90 -10.14 -35.58
N HIS A 145 -32.64 -10.22 -34.48
CA HIS A 145 -33.87 -11.02 -34.41
C HIS A 145 -34.98 -10.29 -35.17
N GLY A 146 -35.53 -10.97 -36.18
CA GLY A 146 -36.71 -10.54 -36.91
C GLY A 146 -37.92 -10.50 -35.99
N LYS A 147 -38.66 -9.39 -36.05
CA LYS A 147 -39.97 -9.26 -35.41
C LYS A 147 -40.99 -10.12 -36.19
N LYS A 148 -41.81 -10.85 -35.44
CA LYS A 148 -43.09 -11.38 -35.91
C LYS A 148 -44.10 -10.25 -36.08
#